data_AF-A0A6G2KHT6-F1
#
_entry.id   AF-A0A6G2KHT6-F1
#
_cell.length_a   1.000
_cell.length_b   1.000
_cell.length_c   1.000
_cell.angle_alpha   90.00
_cell.angle_beta   90.00
_cell.angle_gamma   90.00
#
_symmetry.space_group_name_H-M   'P 1'
#
loop_
_entity.id
_entity.type
_entity.pdbx_description
1 polymer ?
#
loop_
_entity_poly.entity_id
_entity_poly.type
_entity_poly.pdbx_seq_one_letter_code
_entity_poly.pdbx_strand_id
1 'polypeptide(L)'
;MIRMGDVVEDITIDSGSSARDVIRQMENAGGFESVNVVNGLDIMESMIHDKECLRFLSFVGATISTGLRGIIRSMIQKGWFDIVITTCGALDHDIARHYSSYNQGSFTMDDGQLAKQDIHRLGNVLVPMSSYGPLIEEKMQSFLQREYNNGVRSMTTADVCSMIGRNIGESSFLYWADKTDTKVIVPGIVDGSVGSQLWMFKQSHPDFVFDIVGDSEILSSYIFKAKRSGALMVGGGISKHHTLWWNQYRGGLDYALYITTANEFDGSLSGAHVREAISWGKVTAGARQATLHSEATIILPFLYAALI
;
A
#
# COMPACT_ATOMS: atom_id res chain seq x y z
N MET A 1 -16.55 31.27 22.68
CA MET A 1 -17.94 30.77 22.63
C MET A 1 -17.95 29.56 21.72
N ILE A 2 -18.44 28.43 22.19
CA ILE A 2 -18.60 27.22 21.37
C ILE A 2 -19.84 27.45 20.50
N ARG A 3 -19.70 27.35 19.17
CA ARG A 3 -20.86 27.28 18.26
C ARG A 3 -21.32 25.82 18.21
N MET A 4 -22.63 25.58 18.29
CA MET A 4 -23.22 24.23 18.39
C MET A 4 -22.96 23.33 17.17
N GLY A 5 -22.43 23.87 16.07
CA GLY A 5 -22.24 23.12 14.83
C GLY A 5 -23.55 22.94 14.06
N ASP A 6 -23.50 22.12 13.02
CA ASP A 6 -24.65 21.77 12.20
C ASP A 6 -25.52 20.68 12.86
N VAL A 7 -26.79 20.59 12.47
CA VAL A 7 -27.74 19.60 13.00
C VAL A 7 -27.42 18.23 12.41
N VAL A 8 -27.50 17.19 13.23
CA VAL A 8 -27.35 15.79 12.80
C VAL A 8 -28.54 15.41 11.91
N GLU A 9 -28.26 14.89 10.71
CA GLU A 9 -29.25 14.44 9.74
C GLU A 9 -29.24 12.92 9.57
N ASP A 10 -30.42 12.34 9.33
CA ASP A 10 -30.59 10.91 9.09
C ASP A 10 -30.15 10.54 7.66
N ILE A 11 -29.39 9.44 7.53
CA ILE A 11 -29.01 8.89 6.22
C ILE A 11 -30.21 8.17 5.59
N THR A 12 -30.58 8.58 4.38
CA THR A 12 -31.66 7.97 3.58
C THR A 12 -31.08 7.36 2.30
N ILE A 13 -31.18 6.04 2.16
CA ILE A 13 -30.66 5.29 1.01
C ILE A 13 -31.82 4.65 0.25
N ASP A 14 -31.85 4.87 -1.07
CA ASP A 14 -32.79 4.25 -1.99
C ASP A 14 -32.07 3.45 -3.09
N SER A 15 -32.83 2.81 -3.98
CA SER A 15 -32.29 1.98 -5.06
C SER A 15 -31.47 2.76 -6.11
N GLY A 16 -31.53 4.09 -6.13
CA GLY A 16 -30.77 4.95 -7.03
C GLY A 16 -29.50 5.53 -6.38
N SER A 17 -29.32 5.36 -5.08
CA SER A 17 -28.20 5.95 -4.33
C SER A 17 -26.86 5.33 -4.72
N SER A 18 -25.94 6.16 -5.21
CA SER A 18 -24.56 5.74 -5.51
C SER A 18 -23.69 5.64 -4.25
N ALA A 19 -22.52 5.02 -4.36
CA ALA A 19 -21.54 4.99 -3.26
C ALA A 19 -21.13 6.42 -2.83
N ARG A 20 -21.04 7.34 -3.80
CA ARG A 20 -20.75 8.75 -3.53
C ARG A 20 -21.89 9.41 -2.76
N ASP A 21 -23.15 9.16 -3.12
CA ASP A 21 -24.31 9.72 -2.43
C ASP A 21 -24.36 9.25 -0.97
N VAL A 22 -24.13 7.96 -0.73
CA VAL A 22 -24.08 7.38 0.62
C VAL A 22 -22.96 8.01 1.45
N ILE A 23 -21.75 8.15 0.89
CA ILE A 23 -20.64 8.80 1.62
C ILE A 23 -20.94 10.28 1.87
N ARG A 24 -21.52 11.02 0.91
CA ARG A 24 -21.83 12.45 1.11
C ARG A 24 -22.84 12.67 2.22
N GLN A 25 -23.83 11.80 2.37
CA GLN A 25 -24.76 11.87 3.51
C GLN A 25 -24.09 11.64 4.87
N MET A 26 -22.92 10.98 4.92
CA MET A 26 -22.16 10.81 6.18
C MET A 26 -21.58 12.11 6.73
N GLU A 27 -21.51 13.17 5.92
CA GLU A 27 -21.02 14.50 6.33
C GLU A 27 -21.93 15.10 7.42
N ASN A 28 -23.24 15.02 7.21
CA ASN A 28 -24.25 15.56 8.11
C ASN A 28 -24.72 14.55 9.18
N ALA A 29 -24.24 13.30 9.13
CA ALA A 29 -24.59 12.27 10.11
C ALA A 29 -24.00 12.52 11.52
N GLY A 30 -23.17 13.55 11.69
CA GLY A 30 -22.98 14.21 12.97
C GLY A 30 -21.97 13.60 13.94
N GLY A 31 -21.11 12.65 13.53
CA GLY A 31 -19.90 12.37 14.32
C GLY A 31 -19.23 11.01 14.13
N PHE A 32 -18.12 10.83 14.86
CA PHE A 32 -17.23 9.65 14.82
C PHE A 32 -16.52 9.47 13.46
N GLU A 33 -16.25 8.23 13.07
CA GLU A 33 -15.45 7.91 11.87
C GLU A 33 -16.19 8.20 10.55
N SER A 34 -17.51 8.37 10.55
CA SER A 34 -18.27 8.67 9.32
C SER A 34 -17.81 9.99 8.68
N VAL A 35 -17.51 10.99 9.50
CA VAL A 35 -16.96 12.29 9.06
C VAL A 35 -15.54 12.11 8.52
N ASN A 36 -14.74 11.20 9.10
CA ASN A 36 -13.40 10.89 8.58
C ASN A 36 -13.44 10.16 7.23
N VAL A 37 -14.51 9.41 6.93
CA VAL A 37 -14.72 8.82 5.59
C VAL A 37 -14.93 9.91 4.55
N VAL A 38 -15.77 10.92 4.85
CA VAL A 38 -16.02 12.06 3.95
C VAL A 38 -14.74 12.87 3.75
N ASN A 39 -14.06 13.21 4.85
CA ASN A 39 -12.77 13.91 4.79
C ASN A 39 -11.75 13.12 3.97
N GLY A 40 -11.72 11.80 4.12
CA GLY A 40 -10.86 10.92 3.34
C GLY A 40 -11.19 10.96 1.84
N LEU A 41 -12.47 10.92 1.48
CA LEU A 41 -12.92 11.07 0.09
C LEU A 41 -12.48 12.42 -0.50
N ASP A 42 -12.67 13.52 0.23
CA ASP A 42 -12.30 14.86 -0.21
C ASP A 42 -10.78 15.05 -0.34
N ILE A 43 -10.00 14.47 0.58
CA ILE A 43 -8.54 14.46 0.51
C ILE A 43 -8.08 13.71 -0.75
N MET A 44 -8.63 12.50 -0.98
CA MET A 44 -8.31 11.69 -2.15
C MET A 44 -8.69 12.40 -3.45
N GLU A 45 -9.90 12.95 -3.53
CA GLU A 45 -10.40 13.70 -4.70
C GLU A 45 -9.49 14.91 -4.97
N SER A 46 -9.15 15.69 -3.95
CA SER A 46 -8.26 16.84 -4.07
C SER A 46 -6.85 16.44 -4.54
N MET A 47 -6.29 15.38 -3.94
CA MET A 47 -4.95 14.88 -4.23
C MET A 47 -4.83 14.33 -5.67
N ILE A 48 -5.82 13.56 -6.13
CA ILE A 48 -5.80 12.95 -7.46
C ILE A 48 -5.93 14.00 -8.57
N HIS A 49 -6.71 15.07 -8.35
CA HIS A 49 -6.89 16.15 -9.32
C HIS A 49 -5.75 17.19 -9.31
N ASP A 50 -4.88 17.17 -8.30
CA ASP A 50 -3.74 18.07 -8.21
C ASP A 50 -2.58 17.61 -9.10
N LYS A 51 -2.46 18.23 -10.28
CA LYS A 51 -1.42 17.92 -11.28
C LYS A 51 0.01 18.26 -10.84
N GLU A 52 0.19 19.04 -9.78
CA GLU A 52 1.52 19.37 -9.25
C GLU A 52 1.86 18.57 -7.99
N CYS A 53 0.99 17.62 -7.62
CA CYS A 53 1.16 16.76 -6.46
C CYS A 53 1.94 15.50 -6.83
N LEU A 54 3.05 15.27 -6.13
CA LEU A 54 3.71 13.97 -6.09
C LEU A 54 2.92 13.04 -5.15
N ARG A 55 2.34 11.98 -5.69
CA ARG A 55 1.34 11.15 -5.00
C ARG A 55 1.94 9.81 -4.59
N PHE A 56 1.90 9.54 -3.30
CA PHE A 56 2.35 8.30 -2.68
C PHE A 56 1.18 7.38 -2.35
N LEU A 57 1.38 6.09 -2.59
CA LEU A 57 0.54 5.03 -2.02
C LEU A 57 1.42 4.17 -1.10
N SER A 58 1.02 4.05 0.16
CA SER A 58 1.64 3.14 1.11
C SER A 58 0.65 2.07 1.54
N PHE A 59 1.05 0.81 1.55
CA PHE A 59 0.23 -0.26 2.12
C PHE A 59 1.06 -1.41 2.70
N VAL A 60 0.46 -2.13 3.66
CA VAL A 60 1.03 -3.37 4.22
C VAL A 60 0.76 -4.57 3.32
N GLY A 61 1.66 -5.55 3.29
CA GLY A 61 1.57 -6.71 2.38
C GLY A 61 0.30 -7.56 2.53
N ALA A 62 -0.26 -7.63 3.75
CA ALA A 62 -1.44 -8.44 4.03
C ALA A 62 -2.65 -8.06 3.16
N THR A 63 -2.79 -6.79 2.73
CA THR A 63 -3.91 -6.38 1.86
C THR A 63 -3.87 -7.04 0.49
N ILE A 64 -2.69 -7.41 0.00
CA ILE A 64 -2.51 -8.05 -1.32
C ILE A 64 -2.93 -9.52 -1.30
N SER A 65 -2.95 -10.15 -0.13
CA SER A 65 -3.49 -11.51 0.03
C SER A 65 -5.02 -11.59 -0.18
N THR A 66 -5.73 -10.45 -0.08
CA THR A 66 -7.20 -10.37 -0.12
C THR A 66 -7.72 -9.83 -1.45
N GLY A 67 -9.05 -9.69 -1.58
CA GLY A 67 -9.68 -9.02 -2.73
C GLY A 67 -9.23 -7.57 -2.92
N LEU A 68 -8.70 -6.91 -1.88
CA LEU A 68 -8.29 -5.51 -1.94
C LEU A 68 -7.14 -5.25 -2.93
N ARG A 69 -6.35 -6.28 -3.25
CA ARG A 69 -5.38 -6.27 -4.37
C ARG A 69 -5.97 -5.70 -5.66
N GLY A 70 -7.23 -6.02 -5.98
CA GLY A 70 -7.90 -5.55 -7.19
C GLY A 70 -8.08 -4.03 -7.21
N ILE A 71 -8.43 -3.44 -6.06
CA ILE A 71 -8.57 -1.99 -5.88
C ILE A 71 -7.20 -1.31 -5.98
N ILE A 72 -6.19 -1.81 -5.25
CA ILE A 72 -4.82 -1.27 -5.32
C ILE A 72 -4.29 -1.28 -6.75
N ARG A 73 -4.42 -2.42 -7.44
CA ARG A 73 -4.07 -2.55 -8.85
C ARG A 73 -4.79 -1.53 -9.72
N SER A 74 -6.11 -1.38 -9.57
CA SER A 74 -6.90 -0.45 -10.38
C SER A 74 -6.57 1.02 -10.12
N MET A 75 -6.20 1.40 -8.89
CA MET A 75 -5.71 2.75 -8.60
C MET A 75 -4.37 3.04 -9.30
N ILE A 76 -3.44 2.08 -9.28
CA ILE A 76 -2.15 2.19 -9.97
C ILE A 76 -2.36 2.25 -11.49
N GLN A 77 -3.18 1.36 -12.04
CA GLN A 77 -3.56 1.34 -13.46
C GLN A 77 -4.11 2.68 -13.96
N LYS A 78 -4.87 3.40 -13.12
CA LYS A 78 -5.43 4.72 -13.44
C LYS A 78 -4.41 5.86 -13.30
N GLY A 79 -3.16 5.60 -12.92
CA GLY A 79 -2.13 6.61 -12.72
C GLY A 79 -2.41 7.54 -11.54
N TRP A 80 -3.10 7.06 -10.51
CA TRP A 80 -3.40 7.86 -9.30
C TRP A 80 -2.17 8.11 -8.42
N PHE A 81 -1.12 7.32 -8.58
CA PHE A 81 0.08 7.36 -7.74
C PHE A 81 1.35 7.27 -8.56
N ASP A 82 2.35 8.03 -8.13
CA ASP A 82 3.66 8.12 -8.78
C ASP A 82 4.67 7.20 -8.07
N ILE A 83 4.54 7.05 -6.74
CA ILE A 83 5.40 6.19 -5.93
C ILE A 83 4.57 5.31 -4.99
N VAL A 84 4.87 4.01 -4.95
CA VAL A 84 4.34 3.04 -4.02
C VAL A 84 5.43 2.65 -3.01
N ILE A 85 5.09 2.63 -1.72
CA ILE A 85 5.97 2.10 -0.68
C ILE A 85 5.25 0.96 0.03
N THR A 86 5.83 -0.24 0.03
CA THR A 86 5.20 -1.42 0.65
C THR A 86 6.23 -2.33 1.32
N THR A 87 5.78 -3.51 1.75
CA THR A 87 6.57 -4.55 2.45
C THR A 87 6.79 -5.75 1.53
N CYS A 88 7.82 -6.57 1.78
CA CYS A 88 8.12 -7.74 0.93
C CYS A 88 6.92 -8.68 0.75
N GLY A 89 6.11 -8.89 1.79
CA GLY A 89 4.89 -9.70 1.70
C GLY A 89 3.89 -9.24 0.62
N ALA A 90 3.89 -7.96 0.24
CA ALA A 90 3.08 -7.50 -0.89
C ALA A 90 3.52 -8.14 -2.21
N LEU A 91 4.83 -8.26 -2.42
CA LEU A 91 5.40 -8.87 -3.62
C LEU A 91 5.14 -10.37 -3.61
N ASP A 92 5.35 -11.00 -2.45
CA ASP A 92 5.11 -12.42 -2.25
C ASP A 92 3.67 -12.79 -2.65
N HIS A 93 2.69 -12.08 -2.09
CA HIS A 93 1.28 -12.34 -2.36
C HIS A 93 0.85 -11.94 -3.77
N ASP A 94 1.45 -10.90 -4.37
CA ASP A 94 1.12 -10.50 -5.74
C ASP A 94 1.59 -11.54 -6.76
N ILE A 95 2.82 -12.05 -6.61
CA ILE A 95 3.37 -13.13 -7.45
C ILE A 95 2.54 -14.41 -7.25
N ALA A 96 2.37 -14.83 -5.99
CA ALA A 96 1.63 -16.05 -5.66
C ALA A 96 0.20 -16.04 -6.22
N ARG A 97 -0.52 -14.93 -6.05
CA ARG A 97 -1.90 -14.79 -6.53
C ARG A 97 -2.01 -14.44 -8.02
N HIS A 98 -0.89 -14.19 -8.70
CA HIS A 98 -0.89 -14.13 -10.17
C HIS A 98 -0.90 -15.54 -10.77
N TYR A 99 -0.14 -16.47 -10.19
CA TYR A 99 0.03 -17.82 -10.71
C TYR A 99 -0.83 -18.89 -10.02
N SER A 100 -1.43 -18.57 -8.87
CA SER A 100 -2.23 -19.49 -8.08
C SER A 100 -3.36 -18.77 -7.35
N SER A 101 -4.15 -19.53 -6.58
CA SER A 101 -5.32 -19.04 -5.84
C SER A 101 -5.12 -19.22 -4.34
N TYR A 102 -5.62 -18.26 -3.57
CA TYR A 102 -5.82 -18.39 -2.13
C TYR A 102 -7.29 -18.66 -1.84
N ASN A 103 -7.57 -19.23 -0.68
CA ASN A 103 -8.93 -19.60 -0.29
C ASN A 103 -9.37 -18.81 0.94
N GLN A 104 -10.68 -18.61 1.07
CA GLN A 104 -11.25 -18.07 2.30
C GLN A 104 -11.13 -19.10 3.43
N GLY A 105 -10.80 -18.62 4.62
CA GLY A 105 -10.78 -19.39 5.85
C GLY A 105 -11.46 -18.64 7.00
N SER A 106 -11.01 -18.92 8.22
CA SER A 106 -11.48 -18.25 9.44
C SER A 106 -10.30 -17.93 10.36
N PHE A 107 -10.44 -16.87 11.15
CA PHE A 107 -9.47 -16.51 12.19
C PHE A 107 -9.30 -17.58 13.27
N THR A 108 -10.30 -18.44 13.46
CA THR A 108 -10.38 -19.44 14.54
C THR A 108 -10.03 -20.86 14.09
N MET A 109 -9.42 -21.03 12.91
CA MET A 109 -8.97 -22.34 12.44
C MET A 109 -7.79 -22.86 13.27
N ASP A 110 -7.68 -24.19 13.38
CA ASP A 110 -6.60 -24.86 14.10
C ASP A 110 -5.30 -24.86 13.27
N ASP A 111 -4.35 -24.00 13.64
CA ASP A 111 -3.08 -23.87 12.94
C ASP A 111 -2.22 -25.15 12.98
N GLY A 112 -2.39 -25.99 14.00
CA GLY A 112 -1.72 -27.29 14.08
C GLY A 112 -2.24 -28.29 13.05
N GLN A 113 -3.53 -28.23 12.71
CA GLN A 113 -4.10 -29.01 11.62
C GLN A 113 -3.70 -28.45 10.25
N LEU A 114 -3.74 -27.12 10.09
CA LEU A 114 -3.33 -26.47 8.86
C LEU A 114 -1.87 -26.79 8.52
N ALA A 115 -0.97 -26.75 9.51
CA ALA A 115 0.44 -27.11 9.32
C ALA A 115 0.63 -28.57 8.88
N LYS A 116 -0.15 -29.51 9.42
CA LYS A 116 -0.11 -30.93 8.99
C LYS A 116 -0.62 -31.16 7.56
N GLN A 117 -1.32 -30.18 7.00
CA GLN A 117 -1.87 -30.21 5.66
C GLN A 117 -1.10 -29.30 4.68
N ASP A 118 0.05 -28.77 5.09
CA ASP A 118 0.86 -27.83 4.31
C ASP A 118 0.07 -26.57 3.87
N ILE A 119 -0.74 -26.04 4.79
CA ILE A 119 -1.52 -24.81 4.60
C ILE A 119 -1.03 -23.76 5.59
N HIS A 120 -0.61 -22.62 5.07
CA HIS A 120 -0.38 -21.42 5.87
C HIS A 120 -1.67 -20.63 6.01
N ARG A 121 -1.78 -19.85 7.09
CA ARG A 121 -2.91 -18.95 7.33
C ARG A 121 -2.44 -17.52 7.52
N LEU A 122 -3.10 -16.61 6.82
CA LEU A 122 -2.94 -15.18 6.98
C LEU A 122 -4.28 -14.59 7.40
N GLY A 123 -4.49 -14.42 8.71
CA GLY A 123 -5.78 -14.01 9.26
C GLY A 123 -6.88 -15.04 8.94
N ASN A 124 -7.81 -14.67 8.07
CA ASN A 124 -8.89 -15.52 7.54
C ASN A 124 -8.68 -15.91 6.07
N VAL A 125 -7.44 -15.90 5.58
CA VAL A 125 -7.05 -16.36 4.24
C VAL A 125 -6.16 -17.59 4.36
N LEU A 126 -6.46 -18.63 3.59
CA LEU A 126 -5.68 -19.86 3.50
C LEU A 126 -4.76 -19.82 2.29
N VAL A 127 -3.49 -20.13 2.53
CA VAL A 127 -2.40 -20.07 1.57
C VAL A 127 -1.76 -21.47 1.51
N PRO A 128 -2.12 -22.30 0.52
CA PRO A 128 -1.45 -23.58 0.32
C PRO A 128 0.05 -23.36 0.12
N MET A 129 0.91 -24.18 0.74
CA MET A 129 2.36 -24.03 0.64
C MET A 129 2.84 -24.06 -0.82
N SER A 130 2.24 -24.93 -1.65
CA SER A 130 2.50 -25.03 -3.09
C SER A 130 2.17 -23.77 -3.89
N SER A 131 1.27 -22.92 -3.38
CA SER A 131 0.90 -21.63 -3.97
C SER A 131 1.83 -20.49 -3.53
N TYR A 132 2.77 -20.73 -2.61
CA TYR A 132 3.61 -19.69 -2.01
C TYR A 132 5.11 -19.95 -2.20
N GLY A 133 5.74 -20.72 -1.32
CA GLY A 133 7.21 -20.83 -1.25
C GLY A 133 7.84 -21.33 -2.56
N PRO A 134 7.57 -22.58 -2.98
CA PRO A 134 8.15 -23.16 -4.19
C PRO A 134 7.80 -22.37 -5.47
N LEU A 135 6.59 -21.81 -5.53
CA LEU A 135 6.14 -21.02 -6.66
C LEU A 135 6.92 -19.70 -6.76
N ILE A 136 7.07 -18.97 -5.65
CA ILE A 136 7.84 -17.72 -5.62
C ILE A 136 9.31 -17.99 -5.90
N GLU A 137 9.87 -19.08 -5.37
CA GLU A 137 11.23 -19.53 -5.68
C GLU A 137 11.43 -19.74 -7.18
N GLU A 138 10.61 -20.58 -7.81
CA GLU A 138 10.72 -20.88 -9.24
C GLU A 138 10.68 -19.60 -10.09
N LYS A 139 9.75 -18.69 -9.80
CA LYS A 139 9.57 -17.45 -10.58
C LYS A 139 10.70 -16.46 -10.33
N MET A 140 11.06 -16.20 -9.09
CA MET A 140 12.11 -15.23 -8.75
C MET A 140 13.48 -15.68 -9.28
N GLN A 141 13.86 -16.93 -9.09
CA GLN A 141 15.14 -17.44 -9.62
C GLN A 141 15.18 -17.33 -11.14
N SER A 142 14.08 -17.66 -11.84
CA SER A 142 13.98 -17.51 -13.29
C SER A 142 14.11 -16.06 -13.76
N PHE A 143 13.46 -15.11 -13.08
CA PHE A 143 13.51 -13.69 -13.45
C PHE A 143 14.91 -13.10 -13.21
N LEU A 144 15.50 -13.37 -12.05
CA LEU A 144 16.84 -12.91 -11.69
C LEU A 144 17.89 -13.49 -12.64
N GLN A 145 17.81 -14.78 -12.96
CA GLN A 145 18.74 -15.42 -13.89
C GLN A 145 18.68 -14.77 -15.28
N ARG A 146 17.49 -14.38 -15.74
CA ARG A 146 17.33 -13.70 -17.04
C ARG A 146 18.02 -12.34 -17.06
N GLU A 147 17.80 -11.52 -16.04
CA GLU A 147 18.44 -10.20 -15.94
C GLU A 147 19.97 -10.34 -15.78
N TYR A 148 20.42 -11.30 -14.98
CA TYR A 148 21.84 -11.62 -14.84
C TYR A 148 22.50 -12.02 -16.17
N ASN A 149 21.83 -12.88 -16.96
CA ASN A 149 22.30 -13.28 -18.28
C ASN A 149 22.34 -12.11 -19.28
N ASN A 150 21.49 -11.09 -19.09
CA ASN A 150 21.50 -9.85 -19.84
C ASN A 150 22.57 -8.84 -19.38
N GLY A 151 23.44 -9.23 -18.43
CA GLY A 151 24.54 -8.41 -17.95
C GLY A 151 24.21 -7.54 -16.74
N VAL A 152 22.99 -7.61 -16.17
CA VAL A 152 22.66 -6.89 -14.94
C VAL A 152 23.49 -7.47 -13.79
N ARG A 153 24.12 -6.59 -13.01
CA ARG A 153 24.94 -6.95 -11.84
C ARG A 153 24.59 -6.19 -10.58
N SER A 154 23.69 -5.21 -10.65
CA SER A 154 23.19 -4.49 -9.50
C SER A 154 21.71 -4.19 -9.68
N MET A 155 20.93 -4.28 -8.60
CA MET A 155 19.52 -3.91 -8.58
C MET A 155 19.16 -3.22 -7.26
N THR A 156 18.38 -2.15 -7.36
CA THR A 156 17.61 -1.57 -6.25
C THR A 156 16.34 -2.36 -5.96
N THR A 157 15.58 -2.03 -4.91
CA THR A 157 14.29 -2.70 -4.70
C THR A 157 13.27 -2.29 -5.76
N ALA A 158 13.34 -1.05 -6.26
CA ALA A 158 12.55 -0.60 -7.41
C ALA A 158 12.88 -1.39 -8.69
N ASP A 159 14.14 -1.70 -8.95
CA ASP A 159 14.54 -2.52 -10.10
C ASP A 159 13.97 -3.94 -9.99
N VAL A 160 14.02 -4.54 -8.79
CA VAL A 160 13.42 -5.86 -8.53
C VAL A 160 11.91 -5.82 -8.77
N CYS A 161 11.20 -4.81 -8.26
CA CYS A 161 9.76 -4.65 -8.46
C CYS A 161 9.40 -4.49 -9.95
N SER A 162 10.14 -3.68 -10.70
CA SER A 162 9.93 -3.47 -12.14
C SER A 162 10.28 -4.73 -12.94
N MET A 163 11.35 -5.45 -12.59
CA MET A 163 11.66 -6.76 -13.15
C MET A 163 10.49 -7.74 -12.97
N ILE A 164 9.93 -7.83 -11.76
CA ILE A 164 8.76 -8.68 -11.50
C ILE A 164 7.59 -8.23 -12.38
N GLY A 165 7.28 -6.93 -12.41
CA GLY A 165 6.20 -6.34 -13.22
C GLY A 165 6.30 -6.67 -14.71
N ARG A 166 7.51 -6.62 -15.30
CA ARG A 166 7.76 -6.99 -16.70
C ARG A 166 7.51 -8.47 -17.01
N ASN A 167 7.56 -9.34 -16.00
CA ASN A 167 7.52 -10.79 -16.17
C ASN A 167 6.17 -11.43 -15.79
N ILE A 168 5.22 -10.63 -15.31
CA ILE A 168 3.88 -11.08 -14.91
C ILE A 168 2.80 -10.33 -15.69
N GLY A 169 1.53 -10.70 -15.49
CA GLY A 169 0.40 -10.18 -16.27
C GLY A 169 -0.53 -9.22 -15.53
N GLU A 170 -1.58 -8.79 -16.24
CA GLU A 170 -2.51 -7.70 -15.85
C GLU A 170 -3.27 -7.89 -14.53
N SER A 171 -3.28 -9.10 -13.95
CA SER A 171 -3.87 -9.31 -12.62
C SER A 171 -3.02 -8.76 -11.48
N SER A 172 -1.74 -8.46 -11.73
CA SER A 172 -0.78 -7.95 -10.75
C SER A 172 -0.75 -6.43 -10.66
N PHE A 173 -0.54 -5.89 -9.45
CA PHE A 173 -0.29 -4.46 -9.28
C PHE A 173 1.11 -4.04 -9.73
N LEU A 174 2.12 -4.92 -9.61
CA LEU A 174 3.49 -4.68 -10.09
C LEU A 174 3.54 -4.60 -11.62
N TYR A 175 2.73 -5.38 -12.34
CA TYR A 175 2.58 -5.23 -13.79
C TYR A 175 2.10 -3.82 -14.15
N TRP A 176 1.03 -3.35 -13.51
CA TRP A 176 0.50 -2.02 -13.80
C TRP A 176 1.46 -0.92 -13.36
N ALA A 177 2.17 -1.09 -12.25
CA ALA A 177 3.19 -0.15 -11.82
C ALA A 177 4.31 0.02 -12.87
N ASP A 178 4.78 -1.08 -13.47
CA ASP A 178 5.73 -1.04 -14.58
C ASP A 178 5.14 -0.34 -15.82
N LYS A 179 3.86 -0.60 -16.16
CA LYS A 179 3.19 0.03 -17.31
C LYS A 179 2.91 1.51 -17.14
N THR A 180 2.67 1.99 -15.92
CA THR A 180 2.36 3.39 -15.62
C THR A 180 3.58 4.18 -15.13
N ASP A 181 4.77 3.58 -15.16
CA ASP A 181 6.02 4.15 -14.62
C ASP A 181 5.92 4.56 -13.13
N THR A 182 5.07 3.86 -12.36
CA THR A 182 4.94 4.04 -10.92
C THR A 182 6.06 3.29 -10.21
N LYS A 183 6.91 4.00 -9.44
CA LYS A 183 8.03 3.37 -8.73
C LYS A 183 7.54 2.62 -7.51
N VAL A 184 7.91 1.35 -7.35
CA VAL A 184 7.55 0.55 -6.16
C VAL A 184 8.79 0.28 -5.33
N ILE A 185 8.80 0.77 -4.10
CA ILE A 185 9.95 0.68 -3.19
C ILE A 185 9.56 -0.19 -1.98
N VAL A 186 10.48 -1.08 -1.60
CA VAL A 186 10.28 -2.03 -0.50
C VAL A 186 11.46 -1.93 0.47
N PRO A 187 11.42 -0.99 1.44
CA PRO A 187 12.57 -0.72 2.31
C PRO A 187 13.04 -1.95 3.11
N GLY A 188 12.10 -2.83 3.47
CA GLY A 188 12.35 -4.12 4.12
C GLY A 188 12.20 -5.29 3.16
N ILE A 189 12.85 -5.28 1.99
CA ILE A 189 12.67 -6.33 0.97
C ILE A 189 13.15 -7.72 1.42
N VAL A 190 14.05 -7.79 2.40
CA VAL A 190 14.60 -9.07 2.89
C VAL A 190 13.62 -9.85 3.80
N ASP A 191 12.56 -9.21 4.26
CA ASP A 191 11.57 -9.78 5.20
C ASP A 191 10.41 -10.47 4.46
N GLY A 192 10.73 -11.53 3.71
CA GLY A 192 9.74 -12.32 2.98
C GLY A 192 10.33 -13.35 2.02
N SER A 193 9.45 -14.01 1.27
CA SER A 193 9.82 -15.07 0.34
C SER A 193 10.67 -14.52 -0.82
N VAL A 194 10.25 -13.42 -1.44
CA VAL A 194 11.05 -12.70 -2.45
C VAL A 194 12.42 -12.33 -1.89
N GLY A 195 12.48 -11.76 -0.68
CA GLY A 195 13.74 -11.44 0.01
C GLY A 195 14.67 -12.63 0.17
N SER A 196 14.11 -13.79 0.53
CA SER A 196 14.85 -15.05 0.67
C SER A 196 15.44 -15.50 -0.66
N GLN A 197 14.70 -15.32 -1.77
CA GLN A 197 15.18 -15.65 -3.10
C GLN A 197 16.28 -14.71 -3.60
N LEU A 198 16.23 -13.43 -3.26
CA LEU A 198 17.34 -12.49 -3.52
C LEU A 198 18.60 -12.93 -2.79
N TRP A 199 18.49 -13.28 -1.51
CA TRP A 199 19.62 -13.79 -0.73
C TRP A 199 20.20 -15.09 -1.31
N MET A 200 19.35 -16.07 -1.65
CA MET A 200 19.79 -17.33 -2.28
C MET A 200 20.48 -17.07 -3.62
N PHE A 201 19.95 -16.18 -4.45
CA PHE A 201 20.55 -15.83 -5.74
C PHE A 201 21.96 -15.24 -5.57
N LYS A 202 22.16 -14.37 -4.56
CA LYS A 202 23.47 -13.81 -4.18
C LYS A 202 24.49 -14.88 -3.77
N GLN A 203 24.06 -15.98 -3.13
CA GLN A 203 24.98 -17.05 -2.74
C GLN A 203 25.62 -17.74 -3.96
N SER A 204 24.84 -17.90 -5.03
CA SER A 204 25.31 -18.49 -6.28
C SER A 204 25.97 -17.48 -7.23
N HIS A 205 25.73 -16.18 -7.01
CA HIS A 205 26.24 -15.07 -7.84
C HIS A 205 26.91 -14.00 -6.96
N PRO A 206 28.12 -14.26 -6.44
CA PRO A 206 28.77 -13.37 -5.48
C PRO A 206 29.11 -11.98 -6.05
N ASP A 207 29.12 -11.81 -7.37
CA ASP A 207 29.31 -10.53 -8.07
C ASP A 207 28.02 -9.70 -8.20
N PHE A 208 26.84 -10.26 -7.92
CA PHE A 208 25.57 -9.53 -8.00
C PHE A 208 25.34 -8.65 -6.76
N VAL A 209 24.91 -7.40 -6.91
CA VAL A 209 24.70 -6.46 -5.80
C VAL A 209 23.21 -6.13 -5.67
N PHE A 210 22.68 -6.22 -4.45
CA PHE A 210 21.36 -5.69 -4.12
C PHE A 210 21.54 -4.37 -3.38
N ASP A 211 21.38 -3.26 -4.11
CA ASP A 211 21.59 -1.91 -3.61
C ASP A 211 20.30 -1.32 -3.05
N ILE A 212 20.05 -1.60 -1.77
CA ILE A 212 18.88 -1.06 -1.06
C ILE A 212 19.01 0.46 -0.85
N VAL A 213 20.24 0.99 -0.81
CA VAL A 213 20.47 2.43 -0.61
C VAL A 213 20.11 3.21 -1.88
N GLY A 214 20.28 2.63 -3.06
CA GLY A 214 19.95 3.23 -4.35
C GLY A 214 18.50 3.69 -4.50
N ASP A 215 17.54 3.09 -3.78
CA ASP A 215 16.16 3.59 -3.74
C ASP A 215 16.06 5.02 -3.17
N SER A 216 17.04 5.42 -2.35
CA SER A 216 17.12 6.77 -1.80
C SER A 216 17.37 7.82 -2.88
N GLU A 217 18.13 7.47 -3.92
CA GLU A 217 18.36 8.36 -5.07
C GLU A 217 17.11 8.47 -5.94
N ILE A 218 16.36 7.39 -6.07
CA ILE A 218 15.05 7.42 -6.73
C ILE A 218 14.14 8.38 -5.95
N LEU A 219 13.97 8.19 -4.64
CA LEU A 219 13.08 9.02 -3.82
C LEU A 219 13.50 10.50 -3.80
N SER A 220 14.78 10.79 -3.63
CA SER A 220 15.31 12.15 -3.61
C SER A 220 15.01 12.89 -4.93
N SER A 221 15.15 12.19 -6.06
CA SER A 221 14.97 12.76 -7.40
C SER A 221 13.54 13.25 -7.68
N TYR A 222 12.53 12.64 -7.04
CA TYR A 222 11.13 13.06 -7.10
C TYR A 222 10.83 14.12 -6.03
N ILE A 223 11.20 13.85 -4.78
CA ILE A 223 10.78 14.65 -3.63
C ILE A 223 11.37 16.06 -3.67
N PHE A 224 12.64 16.21 -4.05
CA PHE A 224 13.28 17.53 -4.08
C PHE A 224 12.74 18.44 -5.19
N LYS A 225 12.00 17.87 -6.15
CA LYS A 225 11.34 18.61 -7.25
C LYS A 225 9.84 18.80 -7.00
N ALA A 226 9.28 18.12 -6.00
CA ALA A 226 7.85 18.14 -5.73
C ALA A 226 7.42 19.51 -5.18
N LYS A 227 6.49 20.16 -5.89
CA LYS A 227 5.86 21.40 -5.40
C LYS A 227 4.87 21.12 -4.29
N ARG A 228 4.06 20.07 -4.50
CA ARG A 228 3.12 19.51 -3.52
C ARG A 228 3.33 18.01 -3.42
N SER A 229 2.95 17.43 -2.29
CA SER A 229 2.92 15.97 -2.16
C SER A 229 1.74 15.50 -1.33
N GLY A 230 1.24 14.31 -1.68
CA GLY A 230 0.11 13.68 -1.02
C GLY A 230 0.34 12.20 -0.81
N ALA A 231 -0.29 11.61 0.21
CA ALA A 231 -0.21 10.19 0.45
C ALA A 231 -1.55 9.57 0.87
N LEU A 232 -1.87 8.42 0.27
CA LEU A 232 -2.79 7.43 0.83
C LEU A 232 -1.95 6.38 1.57
N MET A 233 -2.16 6.25 2.87
CA MET A 233 -1.48 5.27 3.73
C MET A 233 -2.50 4.25 4.25
N VAL A 234 -2.31 2.98 3.92
CA VAL A 234 -3.21 1.86 4.28
C VAL A 234 -2.49 0.88 5.20
N GLY A 235 -2.76 0.96 6.50
CA GLY A 235 -1.99 0.26 7.52
C GLY A 235 -0.71 0.98 7.91
N GLY A 236 -0.02 0.48 8.94
CA GLY A 236 1.13 1.14 9.56
C GLY A 236 2.49 0.56 9.16
N GLY A 237 3.42 0.56 10.12
CA GLY A 237 4.75 -0.04 9.97
C GLY A 237 5.69 0.74 9.03
N ILE A 238 6.61 0.00 8.41
CA ILE A 238 7.69 0.57 7.60
C ILE A 238 7.19 1.31 6.37
N SER A 239 6.10 0.86 5.74
CA SER A 239 5.55 1.50 4.54
C SER A 239 5.06 2.92 4.87
N LYS A 240 4.20 3.07 5.90
CA LYS A 240 3.75 4.38 6.40
C LYS A 240 4.93 5.26 6.81
N HIS A 241 5.82 4.73 7.66
CA HIS A 241 6.90 5.54 8.21
C HIS A 241 7.85 6.02 7.12
N HIS A 242 8.22 5.17 6.17
CA HIS A 242 9.14 5.52 5.10
C HIS A 242 8.53 6.56 4.15
N THR A 243 7.22 6.49 3.85
CA THR A 243 6.51 7.54 3.09
C THR A 243 6.57 8.90 3.81
N LEU A 244 6.27 8.93 5.10
CA LEU A 244 6.30 10.17 5.89
C LEU A 244 7.72 10.71 6.05
N TRP A 245 8.69 9.83 6.32
CA TRP A 245 10.10 10.18 6.52
C TRP A 245 10.66 10.92 5.32
N TRP A 246 10.40 10.40 4.12
CA TRP A 246 10.89 10.99 2.89
C TRP A 246 10.22 12.32 2.56
N ASN A 247 8.93 12.47 2.85
CA ASN A 247 8.23 13.73 2.64
C ASN A 247 8.69 14.85 3.59
N GLN A 248 9.34 14.52 4.71
CA GLN A 248 9.94 15.53 5.59
C GLN A 248 10.94 16.42 4.84
N TYR A 249 11.71 15.87 3.90
CA TYR A 249 12.74 16.63 3.20
C TYR A 249 12.20 17.73 2.27
N ARG A 250 10.91 17.66 1.87
CA ARG A 250 10.24 18.74 1.12
C ARG A 250 9.42 19.68 2.00
N GLY A 251 9.41 19.47 3.31
CA GLY A 251 8.58 20.20 4.28
C GLY A 251 7.27 19.50 4.68
N GLY A 252 7.04 18.26 4.25
CA GLY A 252 5.93 17.41 4.68
C GLY A 252 4.97 17.01 3.55
N LEU A 253 3.84 16.40 3.89
CA LEU A 253 2.71 16.16 2.98
C LEU A 253 1.69 17.32 3.04
N ASP A 254 1.11 17.71 1.91
CA ASP A 254 -0.02 18.66 1.81
C ASP A 254 -1.38 17.94 1.85
N TYR A 255 -1.42 16.68 1.41
CA TYR A 255 -2.58 15.79 1.47
C TYR A 255 -2.21 14.49 2.18
N ALA A 256 -2.94 14.09 3.22
CA ALA A 256 -2.60 12.87 3.96
C ALA A 256 -3.85 12.15 4.44
N LEU A 257 -4.19 11.03 3.80
CA LEU A 257 -5.21 10.11 4.28
C LEU A 257 -4.53 8.88 4.86
N TYR A 258 -4.78 8.62 6.15
CA TYR A 258 -4.34 7.40 6.82
C TYR A 258 -5.52 6.52 7.20
N ILE A 259 -5.52 5.25 6.77
CA ILE A 259 -6.50 4.23 7.14
C ILE A 259 -5.81 3.20 8.04
N THR A 260 -6.31 3.01 9.25
CA THR A 260 -5.65 2.13 10.25
C THR A 260 -6.61 1.48 11.22
N THR A 261 -6.14 0.41 11.85
CA THR A 261 -6.77 -0.21 13.03
C THR A 261 -5.88 -0.11 14.28
N ALA A 262 -4.69 0.51 14.16
CA ALA A 262 -3.75 0.70 15.26
C ALA A 262 -4.22 1.82 16.21
N ASN A 263 -3.77 1.75 17.47
CA ASN A 263 -4.17 2.69 18.52
C ASN A 263 -2.99 3.53 19.00
N GLU A 264 -3.22 4.81 19.30
CA GLU A 264 -2.17 5.77 19.72
C GLU A 264 -1.48 5.39 21.05
N PHE A 265 -2.18 4.73 21.98
CA PHE A 265 -1.69 4.51 23.35
C PHE A 265 -0.55 3.50 23.48
N ASP A 266 -0.25 2.70 22.45
CA ASP A 266 0.87 1.76 22.46
C ASP A 266 2.22 2.42 22.10
N GLY A 267 2.20 3.71 21.75
CA GLY A 267 3.39 4.49 21.39
C GLY A 267 4.02 4.07 20.05
N SER A 268 3.32 3.25 19.25
CA SER A 268 3.82 2.78 17.98
C SER A 268 3.66 3.82 16.87
N LEU A 269 4.60 3.80 15.91
CA LEU A 269 4.48 4.58 14.68
C LEU A 269 3.22 4.24 13.88
N SER A 270 2.69 3.02 14.04
CA SER A 270 1.43 2.61 13.44
C SER A 270 0.25 3.33 14.09
N GLY A 271 0.20 3.37 15.43
CA GLY A 271 -0.86 4.03 16.19
C GLY A 271 -0.86 5.56 16.11
N ALA A 272 0.28 6.18 15.82
CA ALA A 272 0.40 7.64 15.74
C ALA A 272 -0.54 8.25 14.68
N HIS A 273 -1.38 9.19 15.10
CA HIS A 273 -2.26 9.93 14.19
C HIS A 273 -1.45 10.81 13.24
N VAL A 274 -2.01 11.13 12.06
CA VAL A 274 -1.33 11.99 11.07
C VAL A 274 -0.98 13.37 11.63
N ARG A 275 -1.78 13.89 12.58
CA ARG A 275 -1.50 15.16 13.29
C ARG A 275 -0.17 15.17 14.03
N GLU A 276 0.30 14.03 14.55
CA GLU A 276 1.59 13.95 15.25
C GLU A 276 2.73 14.24 14.29
N ALA A 277 2.62 13.76 13.05
CA ALA A 277 3.62 13.92 12.00
C ALA A 277 3.86 15.39 11.60
N ILE A 278 2.94 16.30 11.94
CA ILE A 278 3.12 17.75 11.75
C ILE A 278 4.27 18.27 12.62
N SER A 279 4.39 17.80 13.88
CA SER A 279 5.47 18.21 14.79
C SER A 279 6.87 17.83 14.27
N TRP A 280 6.93 16.79 13.44
CA TRP A 280 8.15 16.32 12.80
C TRP A 280 8.39 16.96 11.43
N GLY A 281 7.51 17.83 10.93
CA GLY A 281 7.59 18.35 9.56
C GLY A 281 7.37 17.28 8.47
N LYS A 282 6.84 16.11 8.83
CA LYS A 282 6.47 15.04 7.89
C LYS A 282 5.12 15.31 7.21
N VAL A 283 4.32 16.21 7.80
CA VAL A 283 3.05 16.73 7.29
C VAL A 283 3.08 18.25 7.46
N THR A 284 2.61 19.01 6.47
CA THR A 284 2.61 20.48 6.57
C THR A 284 1.54 20.95 7.57
N ALA A 285 1.75 22.13 8.18
CA ALA A 285 0.79 22.68 9.14
C ALA A 285 -0.58 23.02 8.52
N GLY A 286 -0.62 23.27 7.20
CA GLY A 286 -1.84 23.55 6.43
C GLY A 286 -2.40 22.34 5.67
N ALA A 287 -1.89 21.13 5.94
CA ALA A 287 -2.27 19.94 5.20
C ALA A 287 -3.76 19.61 5.35
N ARG A 288 -4.37 19.14 4.26
CA ARG A 288 -5.65 18.42 4.34
C ARG A 288 -5.35 17.00 4.78
N GLN A 289 -5.68 16.67 6.03
CA GLN A 289 -5.32 15.39 6.61
C GLN A 289 -6.48 14.74 7.38
N ALA A 290 -6.54 13.43 7.33
CA ALA A 290 -7.46 12.62 8.13
C ALA A 290 -6.80 11.30 8.55
N THR A 291 -7.12 10.86 9.76
CA THR A 291 -6.85 9.49 10.24
C THR A 291 -8.20 8.80 10.42
N LEU A 292 -8.43 7.78 9.61
CA LEU A 292 -9.66 6.98 9.59
C LEU A 292 -9.39 5.64 10.29
N HIS A 293 -10.09 5.39 11.38
CA HIS A 293 -10.00 4.13 12.11
C HIS A 293 -10.96 3.10 11.52
N SER A 294 -10.47 2.31 10.58
CA SER A 294 -11.27 1.29 9.87
C SER A 294 -10.40 0.19 9.31
N GLU A 295 -10.99 -0.99 9.11
CA GLU A 295 -10.36 -2.09 8.40
C GLU A 295 -10.39 -1.79 6.89
N ALA A 296 -9.22 -1.85 6.25
CA ALA A 296 -9.04 -1.34 4.90
C ALA A 296 -9.82 -2.11 3.83
N THR A 297 -10.04 -3.42 4.02
CA THR A 297 -10.81 -4.24 3.06
C THR A 297 -12.29 -3.90 3.08
N ILE A 298 -12.78 -3.27 4.15
CA ILE A 298 -14.15 -2.74 4.24
C ILE A 298 -14.24 -1.39 3.54
N ILE A 299 -13.46 -0.40 3.95
CA ILE A 299 -13.74 0.98 3.54
C ILE A 299 -13.15 1.39 2.19
N LEU A 300 -11.96 0.88 1.84
CA LEU A 300 -11.25 1.34 0.65
C LEU A 300 -12.00 1.03 -0.67
N PRO A 301 -12.73 -0.08 -0.83
CA PRO A 301 -13.60 -0.29 -1.98
C PRO A 301 -14.68 0.78 -2.16
N PHE A 302 -15.28 1.27 -1.06
CA PHE A 302 -16.29 2.33 -1.14
C PHE A 302 -15.69 3.69 -1.49
N LEU A 303 -14.53 4.02 -0.91
CA LEU A 303 -13.78 5.22 -1.30
C LEU A 303 -13.41 5.19 -2.78
N TYR A 304 -12.91 4.05 -3.27
CA TYR A 304 -12.62 3.87 -4.69
C TYR A 304 -13.89 4.02 -5.56
N ALA A 305 -15.00 3.39 -5.17
CA ALA A 305 -16.25 3.45 -5.91
C ALA A 305 -16.83 4.87 -6.00
N ALA A 306 -16.65 5.70 -4.97
CA ALA A 306 -17.10 7.09 -4.97
C ALA A 306 -16.22 8.05 -5.79
N LEU A 307 -15.01 7.61 -6.17
CA LEU A 307 -14.03 8.38 -6.95
C LEU A 307 -14.07 8.07 -8.47
N ILE A 308 -14.84 7.09 -8.92
CA ILE A 308 -14.92 6.66 -10.33
C ILE A 308 -16.24 6.96 -11.00
#